data_AF-A0A0T1W2Q0-F1
#
_entry.id   AF-A0A0T1W2Q0-F1
#
_cell.length_a   1.000
_cell.length_b   1.000
_cell.length_c   1.000
_cell.angle_alpha   90.00
_cell.angle_beta   90.00
_cell.angle_gamma   90.00
#
_symmetry.space_group_name_H-M   'P 1'
#
loop_
_entity.id
_entity.type
_entity.pdbx_description
1 polymer ?
#
loop_
_entity_poly.entity_id
_entity_poly.type
_entity_poly.pdbx_seq_one_letter_code
_entity_poly.pdbx_strand_id
1 'polypeptide(L)'
;MTVTSPLEVDTAALEGVARELSGLSDQLTSGGVTHEWQPPVAQPSGPAAVGVTAAANHVVGETSANLLLFADDVARSARYYASRDAEEANRIDTTMQPPR
;
A
#
# COMPACT_ATOMS: atom_id res chain seq x y z
N MET A 1 -33.32 -13.12 -3.38
CA MET A 1 -33.51 -12.01 -2.43
C MET A 1 -32.14 -11.70 -1.86
N THR A 2 -31.41 -10.79 -2.49
CA THR A 2 -30.04 -10.43 -2.08
C THR A 2 -30.15 -9.54 -0.86
N VAL A 3 -29.72 -10.03 0.30
CA VAL A 3 -29.65 -9.23 1.51
C VAL A 3 -28.49 -8.26 1.32
N THR A 4 -28.78 -7.07 0.81
CA THR A 4 -27.84 -5.95 0.81
C THR A 4 -27.93 -5.29 2.18
N SER A 5 -27.33 -5.93 3.18
CA SER A 5 -26.99 -5.21 4.41
C SER A 5 -26.08 -4.05 4.02
N PRO A 6 -26.24 -2.85 4.59
CA PRO A 6 -25.34 -1.74 4.33
C PRO A 6 -23.92 -2.16 4.69
N LEU A 7 -22.99 -1.92 3.76
CA LEU A 7 -21.58 -2.22 3.96
C LEU A 7 -21.03 -1.20 4.96
N GLU A 8 -20.69 -1.64 6.17
CA GLU A 8 -19.95 -0.83 7.14
C GLU A 8 -18.46 -0.96 6.84
N VAL A 9 -17.82 0.16 6.47
CA VAL A 9 -16.39 0.20 6.16
C VAL A 9 -15.66 0.99 7.25
N ASP A 10 -14.73 0.32 7.94
CA ASP A 10 -13.81 0.99 8.86
C ASP A 10 -12.71 1.68 8.06
N THR A 11 -12.91 2.96 7.76
CA THR A 11 -11.97 3.79 7.00
C THR A 11 -10.66 4.03 7.76
N ALA A 12 -10.69 4.06 9.10
CA ALA A 12 -9.49 4.21 9.92
C ALA A 12 -8.62 2.95 9.87
N ALA A 13 -9.23 1.77 9.89
CA ALA A 13 -8.52 0.51 9.70
C ALA A 13 -7.88 0.44 8.31
N LEU A 14 -8.60 0.84 7.24
CA LEU A 14 -8.03 0.88 5.90
C LEU A 14 -6.83 1.84 5.79
N GLU A 15 -6.92 3.03 6.38
CA GLU A 15 -5.77 3.94 6.44
C GLU A 15 -4.60 3.36 7.24
N GLY A 16 -4.87 2.63 8.32
CA GLY A 16 -3.86 1.90 9.10
C GLY A 16 -3.11 0.90 8.22
N VAL A 17 -3.84 0.04 7.51
CA VAL A 17 -3.27 -0.96 6.58
C VAL A 17 -2.46 -0.27 5.48
N ALA A 18 -2.96 0.82 4.90
CA ALA A 18 -2.20 1.56 3.89
C ALA A 18 -0.85 2.07 4.42
N ARG A 19 -0.81 2.59 5.65
CA ARG A 19 0.45 3.04 6.29
C ARG A 19 1.39 1.87 6.56
N GLU A 20 0.87 0.74 7.03
CA GLU A 20 1.68 -0.47 7.26
C GLU A 20 2.32 -0.98 5.96
N LEU A 21 1.55 -1.06 4.88
CA LEU A 21 2.04 -1.49 3.57
C LEU A 21 3.11 -0.55 3.02
N SER A 22 2.91 0.77 3.15
CA SER A 22 3.94 1.76 2.79
C SER A 22 5.19 1.58 3.63
N GLY A 23 5.05 1.36 4.94
CA GLY A 23 6.18 1.12 5.83
C GLY A 23 6.95 -0.16 5.50
N LEU A 24 6.27 -1.22 5.08
CA LEU A 24 6.91 -2.46 4.61
C LEU A 24 7.69 -2.24 3.31
N SER A 25 7.15 -1.45 2.38
CA SER A 25 7.89 -1.04 1.18
C SER A 25 9.17 -0.27 1.54
N ASP A 26 9.08 0.68 2.46
CA ASP A 26 10.24 1.46 2.91
C ASP A 26 11.29 0.57 3.59
N GLN A 27 10.86 -0.42 4.37
CA GLN A 27 11.78 -1.40 4.97
C GLN A 27 12.49 -2.26 3.92
N LEU A 28 11.77 -2.71 2.89
CA LEU A 28 12.34 -3.49 1.79
C LEU A 28 13.38 -2.69 1.01
N THR A 29 13.09 -1.42 0.70
CA THR A 29 14.02 -0.56 -0.07
C THR A 29 15.20 -0.06 0.76
N SER A 30 15.02 0.20 2.06
CA SER A 30 16.08 0.67 2.94
C SER A 30 17.05 -0.43 3.40
N GLY A 31 16.55 -1.65 3.62
CA GLY A 31 17.35 -2.78 4.11
C GLY A 31 17.76 -3.79 3.05
N GLY A 32 16.99 -3.92 1.96
CA GLY A 32 17.09 -5.01 1.00
C GLY A 32 17.90 -4.72 -0.27
N VAL A 33 18.13 -3.46 -0.61
CA VAL A 33 19.01 -3.10 -1.74
C VAL A 33 20.46 -3.30 -1.29
N THR A 34 20.95 -4.53 -1.44
CA THR A 34 22.39 -4.75 -1.46
C THR A 34 22.94 -3.97 -2.65
N HIS A 35 23.64 -2.86 -2.39
CA HIS A 35 24.45 -2.18 -3.39
C HIS A 35 25.09 -3.24 -4.28
N GLU A 36 24.88 -3.16 -5.60
CA GLU A 36 25.30 -4.19 -6.56
C GLU A 36 26.65 -4.77 -6.14
N TRP A 37 26.62 -6.00 -5.65
CA TRP A 37 27.82 -6.59 -5.10
C TRP A 37 28.77 -6.86 -6.26
N GLN A 38 29.95 -6.26 -6.20
CA GLN A 38 31.02 -6.51 -7.16
C GLN A 38 32.16 -7.22 -6.45
N PRO A 39 32.68 -8.32 -7.01
CA PRO A 39 33.79 -9.03 -6.41
C PRO A 39 35.04 -8.12 -6.43
N PRO A 40 35.74 -7.94 -5.29
CA PRO A 40 36.93 -7.09 -5.22
C PRO A 40 38.12 -7.67 -6.00
N VAL A 41 38.08 -8.97 -6.31
CA VAL A 41 39.07 -9.71 -7.10
C VAL A 41 38.33 -10.67 -8.01
N ALA A 42 38.81 -10.84 -9.25
CA ALA A 42 38.24 -11.78 -10.21
C ALA A 42 38.28 -13.21 -9.64
N GLN A 43 37.09 -13.75 -9.38
CA GLN A 43 36.89 -15.07 -8.79
C GLN A 43 35.92 -15.87 -9.67
N PRO A 44 36.10 -17.20 -9.84
CA PRO A 44 35.27 -18.00 -10.74
C PRO A 44 33.76 -17.93 -10.45
N SER A 45 33.39 -17.76 -9.17
CA SER A 45 32.01 -17.59 -8.70
C SER A 45 31.48 -16.16 -8.85
N GLY A 46 32.33 -15.18 -9.19
CA GLY A 46 32.00 -13.76 -9.24
C GLY A 46 30.79 -13.46 -10.12
N PRO A 47 30.73 -13.94 -11.37
CA PRO A 47 29.57 -13.72 -12.24
C PRO A 47 28.26 -14.28 -11.67
N ALA A 48 28.29 -15.45 -11.02
CA ALA A 48 27.10 -16.05 -10.42
C ALA A 48 26.60 -15.23 -9.23
N ALA A 49 27.52 -14.77 -8.37
CA ALA A 49 27.17 -13.94 -7.22
C ALA A 49 26.62 -12.55 -7.63
N VAL A 50 27.19 -11.94 -8.68
CA VAL A 50 26.63 -10.72 -9.29
C VAL A 50 25.21 -10.96 -9.81
N GLY A 51 25.01 -12.06 -10.57
CA GLY A 51 23.69 -12.40 -11.11
C GLY A 51 22.63 -12.64 -10.04
N VAL A 52 22.96 -13.36 -8.96
CA VAL A 52 22.05 -13.58 -7.82
C VAL A 52 21.74 -12.26 -7.11
N THR A 53 22.73 -11.40 -6.91
CA THR A 53 22.54 -10.10 -6.26
C THR A 53 21.64 -9.18 -7.09
N ALA A 54 21.84 -9.13 -8.41
CA ALA A 54 20.99 -8.36 -9.32
C ALA A 54 19.54 -8.89 -9.33
N ALA A 55 19.36 -10.21 -9.36
CA ALA A 55 18.03 -10.82 -9.29
C ALA A 55 17.33 -10.52 -7.96
N ALA A 56 18.04 -10.59 -6.83
CA ALA A 56 17.51 -10.24 -5.52
C ALA A 56 17.09 -8.77 -5.46
N ASN A 57 17.94 -7.85 -5.93
CA ASN A 57 17.63 -6.42 -6.00
C ASN A 57 16.39 -6.14 -6.85
N HIS A 58 16.25 -6.83 -7.99
CA HIS A 58 15.08 -6.69 -8.85
C HIS A 58 13.79 -7.15 -8.14
N VAL A 59 13.82 -8.31 -7.48
CA VAL A 59 12.64 -8.83 -6.75
C VAL A 59 12.24 -7.88 -5.60
N VAL A 60 13.22 -7.35 -4.87
CA VAL A 60 12.96 -6.36 -3.80
C VAL A 60 12.35 -5.08 -4.38
N GLY A 61 12.89 -4.57 -5.48
CA GLY A 61 12.38 -3.39 -6.17
C GLY A 61 10.92 -3.56 -6.61
N GLU A 62 10.63 -4.63 -7.34
CA GLU A 62 9.27 -4.96 -7.80
C GLU A 62 8.29 -5.15 -6.64
N THR A 63 8.73 -5.85 -5.58
CA THR A 63 7.87 -6.09 -4.41
C THR A 63 7.54 -4.80 -3.67
N SER A 64 8.54 -3.93 -3.47
CA SER A 64 8.35 -2.64 -2.81
C SER A 64 7.41 -1.72 -3.60
N ALA A 65 7.61 -1.64 -4.92
CA ALA A 65 6.74 -0.88 -5.81
C ALA A 65 5.28 -1.37 -5.75
N ASN A 66 5.06 -2.68 -5.78
CA ASN A 66 3.73 -3.26 -5.70
C ASN A 66 3.06 -3.02 -4.34
N LEU A 67 3.82 -3.06 -3.24
CA LEU A 67 3.30 -2.71 -1.91
C LEU A 67 2.87 -1.25 -1.83
N LEU A 68 3.63 -0.32 -2.42
CA LEU A 68 3.25 1.10 -2.47
C LEU A 68 2.00 1.35 -3.32
N LEU A 69 1.91 0.70 -4.48
CA LEU A 69 0.72 0.80 -5.33
C LEU A 69 -0.52 0.29 -4.58
N PHE A 70 -0.40 -0.86 -3.90
CA PHE A 70 -1.49 -1.40 -3.12
C PHE A 70 -1.86 -0.52 -1.92
N ALA A 71 -0.86 0.06 -1.23
CA ALA A 71 -1.08 1.02 -0.16
C ALA A 71 -1.88 2.24 -0.64
N ASP A 72 -1.54 2.81 -1.80
CA ASP A 72 -2.25 3.97 -2.36
C ASP A 72 -3.70 3.61 -2.75
N ASP A 73 -3.92 2.43 -3.34
CA ASP A 73 -5.27 1.96 -3.69
C ASP A 73 -6.14 1.75 -2.44
N VAL A 74 -5.58 1.20 -1.36
CA VAL A 74 -6.27 1.06 -0.07
C VAL A 74 -6.59 2.43 0.53
N ALA A 75 -5.62 3.36 0.54
CA ALA A 75 -5.83 4.71 1.04
C ALA A 75 -6.90 5.47 0.22
N ARG A 76 -6.89 5.30 -1.10
CA ARG A 76 -7.90 5.89 -2.00
C ARG A 76 -9.29 5.33 -1.72
N SER A 77 -9.38 4.03 -1.46
CA SER A 77 -10.64 3.38 -1.06
C SER A 77 -11.14 3.91 0.28
N ALA A 78 -10.26 4.07 1.28
CA ALA A 78 -10.62 4.64 2.58
C ALA A 78 -11.22 6.05 2.43
N ARG A 79 -10.56 6.91 1.63
CA ARG A 79 -11.04 8.27 1.34
C ARG A 79 -12.39 8.28 0.63
N TYR A 80 -12.60 7.35 -0.30
CA TYR A 80 -13.88 7.21 -1.02
C TYR A 80 -15.03 6.89 -0.08
N TYR A 81 -14.84 5.92 0.82
CA TYR A 81 -15.89 5.57 1.79
C TYR A 81 -16.11 6.71 2.80
N ALA A 82 -15.05 7.35 3.29
CA ALA A 82 -15.17 8.47 4.20
C ALA A 82 -15.94 9.66 3.57
N SER A 83 -15.71 9.96 2.28
CA SER A 83 -16.46 11.02 1.60
C SER A 83 -17.94 10.66 1.41
N ARG A 84 -18.23 9.39 1.12
CA ARG A 84 -19.61 8.90 0.99
C ARG A 84 -20.38 8.99 2.30
N ASP A 85 -19.75 8.60 3.41
CA ASP A 85 -20.35 8.69 4.74
C ASP A 85 -20.62 10.15 5.12
N ALA A 86 -19.69 11.07 4.80
CA ALA A 86 -19.87 12.50 5.03
C ALA A 86 -21.00 13.11 4.17
N GLU A 87 -21.10 12.72 2.89
CA GLU A 87 -22.20 13.13 2.01
C GLU A 87 -23.57 12.65 2.52
N GLU A 88 -23.63 11.40 3.01
CA GLU A 88 -24.84 10.84 3.61
C GLU A 88 -25.24 11.60 4.89
N ALA A 89 -24.27 11.81 5.79
CA ALA A 89 -24.50 12.54 7.04
C ALA A 89 -25.02 13.96 6.78
N ASN A 90 -24.45 14.68 5.81
CA ASN A 90 -24.90 16.02 5.43
C ASN A 90 -26.33 16.01 4.86
N ARG A 91 -26.69 14.99 4.08
CA ARG A 91 -28.05 14.83 3.55
C ARG A 91 -29.08 14.58 4.65
N ILE A 92 -28.72 13.80 5.66
CA ILE A 92 -29.57 13.56 6.83
C ILE A 92 -29.74 14.85 7.64
N ASP A 93 -28.66 15.60 7.90
CA ASP A 93 -28.73 16.85 8.66
C ASP A 93 -29.64 17.89 7.98
N THR A 94 -29.49 18.05 6.66
CA THR A 94 -30.32 18.99 5.88
C THR A 94 -31.80 18.59 5.80
N THR A 95 -32.12 17.31 5.91
CA THR A 95 -33.53 16.83 5.91
C THR A 95 -34.16 16.80 7.30
N MET A 96 -33.36 16.83 8.37
CA MET A 96 -33.84 16.88 9.76
C MET A 96 -33.97 18.30 10.32
N GLN A 97 -33.57 19.33 9.56
CA GLN A 97 -33.83 20.72 9.96
C GLN A 97 -35.34 21.02 9.95
N PRO A 98 -35.90 21.49 11.08
CA PRO A 98 -37.32 21.84 11.14
C PRO A 98 -37.63 23.00 10.18
N PRO A 99 -38.84 23.03 9.59
CA PRO A 99 -39.25 24.13 8.72
C PRO A 99 -39.22 25.45 9.51
N ARG A 100 -38.67 26.50 8.88
CA ARG A 100 -38.64 27.87 9.41
C ARG A 100 -40.02 28.51 9.44
#